data_AF-A0A2J7QV62-F1
#
_entry.id   AF-A0A2J7QV62-F1
#
_cell.length_a   1.000
_cell.length_b   1.000
_cell.length_c   1.000
_cell.angle_alpha   90.00
_cell.angle_beta   90.00
_cell.angle_gamma   90.00
#
_symmetry.space_group_name_H-M   'P 1'
#
loop_
_entity.id
_entity.type
_entity.pdbx_description
1 polymer ?
#
loop_
_entity_poly.entity_id
_entity_poly.type
_entity_poly.pdbx_seq_one_letter_code
_entity_poly.pdbx_strand_id
1 'polypeptide(L)'
;YQVVQEYERAVIFRLGRLRKGGARGPGIFFILPCIDTYCKVDLRTVSFDVPPQEVLSKDSVTVCVDAVIYYRVREPLAAVVNVNNYSHSTRLLAATTLRNVLGTRNLAEILSEREAISHTMQTALDEATDPWGVKVERVEMKDVRLPLQLQRAMAAEAEAAREARAKVIAAEGEMKASRALKEASDVIAESPAALQLRYLQTLNTISAEKNSTIIFPLPLDIVTPFLKSITNNK
;
A
#
# COMPACT_ATOMS: atom_id res chain seq x y z
N TYR A 1 50.13 -6.15 -8.77
CA TYR A 1 48.97 -6.99 -9.12
C TYR A 1 47.76 -6.43 -8.38
N GLN A 2 46.56 -6.58 -8.91
CA GLN A 2 45.30 -6.17 -8.26
C GLN A 2 44.37 -7.37 -8.18
N VAL A 3 43.65 -7.47 -7.07
CA VAL A 3 42.62 -8.49 -6.85
C VAL A 3 41.26 -7.81 -7.02
N VAL A 4 40.38 -8.43 -7.81
CA VAL A 4 38.99 -8.01 -7.99
C VAL A 4 38.09 -9.10 -7.46
N GLN A 5 37.09 -8.68 -6.70
CA GLN A 5 36.15 -9.56 -6.02
C GLN A 5 35.15 -10.17 -7.00
N GLU A 6 34.49 -11.26 -6.60
CA GLU A 6 33.50 -11.98 -7.44
C GLU A 6 32.40 -11.06 -7.99
N TYR A 7 31.97 -10.09 -7.18
CA TYR A 7 30.92 -9.13 -7.50
C TYR A 7 31.43 -7.88 -8.23
N GLU A 8 32.73 -7.75 -8.44
CA GLU A 8 33.34 -6.60 -9.11
C GLU A 8 33.81 -6.98 -10.52
N ARG A 9 33.86 -5.99 -11.41
CA ARG A 9 34.48 -6.13 -12.74
C ARG A 9 35.46 -4.99 -12.96
N ALA A 10 36.59 -5.32 -13.58
CA ALA A 10 37.59 -4.32 -13.94
C ALA A 10 37.54 -3.98 -15.42
N VAL A 11 37.28 -2.70 -15.71
CA VAL A 11 37.44 -2.12 -17.04
C VAL A 11 38.84 -1.54 -17.15
N ILE A 12 39.64 -2.03 -18.09
CA ILE A 12 41.05 -1.65 -18.23
C ILE A 12 41.24 -0.90 -19.55
N PHE A 13 41.84 0.28 -19.45
CA PHE A 13 42.27 1.09 -20.58
C PHE A 13 43.79 1.03 -20.69
N ARG A 14 44.29 0.80 -21.90
CA ARG A 14 45.71 0.82 -22.22
C ARG A 14 45.97 1.94 -23.22
N LEU A 15 46.75 2.95 -22.83
CA LEU A 15 46.98 4.14 -23.67
C LEU A 15 45.66 4.77 -24.16
N GLY A 16 44.65 4.82 -23.29
CA GLY A 16 43.31 5.35 -23.61
C GLY A 16 42.42 4.44 -24.46
N ARG A 17 42.89 3.27 -24.90
CA ARG A 17 42.06 2.31 -25.65
C ARG A 17 41.54 1.20 -24.75
N LEU A 18 40.29 0.80 -24.95
CA LEU A 18 39.73 -0.35 -24.27
C LEU A 18 40.51 -1.63 -24.64
N ARG A 19 40.90 -2.41 -23.63
CA ARG A 19 41.64 -3.64 -23.86
C ARG A 19 40.79 -4.70 -24.58
N LYS A 20 41.37 -5.37 -25.58
CA LYS A 20 40.75 -6.52 -26.26
C LYS A 20 40.42 -7.60 -25.24
N GLY A 21 39.14 -8.00 -25.17
CA GLY A 21 38.62 -8.97 -24.19
C GLY A 21 37.57 -8.43 -23.22
N GLY A 22 37.24 -7.13 -23.28
CA GLY A 22 36.14 -6.55 -22.52
C GLY A 22 36.43 -6.41 -21.02
N ALA A 23 35.37 -6.37 -20.20
CA ALA A 23 35.50 -6.24 -18.75
C ALA A 23 36.08 -7.55 -18.19
N ARG A 24 37.17 -7.45 -17.41
CA ARG A 24 37.76 -8.63 -16.79
C ARG A 24 36.93 -9.08 -15.60
N GLY A 25 36.70 -10.39 -15.58
CA GLY A 25 36.09 -11.12 -14.47
C GLY A 25 36.97 -11.13 -13.21
N PRO A 26 36.49 -11.80 -12.16
CA PRO A 26 37.13 -11.82 -10.85
C PRO A 26 38.48 -12.55 -10.88
N GLY A 27 39.33 -12.22 -9.92
CA GLY A 27 40.67 -12.79 -9.79
C GLY A 27 41.81 -11.78 -9.96
N ILE A 28 43.02 -12.32 -10.16
CA ILE A 28 44.24 -11.53 -10.19
C ILE A 28 44.53 -11.10 -11.62
N PHE A 29 44.78 -9.80 -11.82
CA PHE A 29 45.33 -9.32 -13.08
C PHE A 29 46.49 -8.36 -12.86
N PHE A 30 47.40 -8.40 -13.82
CA PHE A 30 48.55 -7.51 -13.90
C PHE A 30 48.17 -6.24 -14.68
N ILE A 31 48.47 -5.11 -14.06
CA ILE A 31 48.29 -3.76 -14.59
C ILE A 31 49.69 -3.19 -14.70
N LEU A 32 50.07 -2.72 -15.89
CA LEU A 32 51.36 -2.08 -16.08
C LEU A 32 51.31 -0.65 -15.52
N PRO A 33 52.17 -0.29 -14.54
CA PRO A 33 52.25 1.09 -14.06
C PRO A 33 52.60 2.02 -15.23
N CYS A 34 52.01 3.22 -15.24
CA CYS A 34 52.14 4.27 -16.27
C CYS A 34 51.37 4.09 -17.59
N ILE A 35 51.06 2.87 -18.03
CA ILE A 35 50.42 2.63 -19.34
C ILE A 35 48.93 2.27 -19.21
N ASP A 36 48.60 1.48 -18.19
CA ASP A 36 47.26 0.95 -17.98
C ASP A 36 46.54 1.75 -16.87
N THR A 37 45.33 2.23 -17.15
CA THR A 37 44.37 2.72 -16.16
C THR A 37 43.23 1.73 -16.02
N TYR A 38 42.64 1.63 -14.82
CA TYR A 38 41.55 0.70 -14.58
C TYR A 38 40.46 1.32 -13.70
N CYS A 39 39.22 0.93 -13.96
CA CYS A 39 38.05 1.28 -13.16
C CYS A 39 37.41 -0.01 -12.64
N LYS A 40 37.17 -0.09 -11.34
CA LYS A 40 36.40 -1.18 -10.72
C LYS A 40 34.93 -0.77 -10.69
N VAL A 41 34.06 -1.69 -11.13
CA VAL A 41 32.61 -1.49 -11.15
C VAL A 41 31.97 -2.62 -10.35
N ASP A 42 31.13 -2.26 -9.39
CA ASP A 42 30.33 -3.22 -8.60
C ASP A 42 29.08 -3.62 -9.40
N LEU A 43 28.80 -4.92 -9.45
CA LEU A 43 27.62 -5.48 -10.13
C LEU A 43 26.42 -5.69 -9.20
N ARG A 44 26.57 -5.47 -7.89
CA ARG A 44 25.49 -5.63 -6.92
C ARG A 44 24.42 -4.57 -7.10
N THR A 45 23.22 -4.88 -6.62
CA THR A 45 22.13 -3.91 -6.52
C THR A 45 22.50 -2.84 -5.51
N VAL A 46 22.46 -1.59 -5.95
CA VAL A 46 22.68 -0.40 -5.13
C VAL A 46 21.40 0.41 -5.14
N SER A 47 21.04 0.97 -3.98
CA SER A 47 19.94 1.91 -3.85
C SER A 47 20.44 3.35 -3.77
N PHE A 48 19.63 4.28 -4.25
CA PHE A 48 19.82 5.69 -3.96
C PHE A 48 18.48 6.41 -3.83
N ASP A 49 18.48 7.44 -2.98
CA ASP A 49 17.33 8.31 -2.82
C ASP A 49 17.31 9.40 -3.90
N VAL A 50 16.14 9.58 -4.50
CA VAL A 50 15.80 10.73 -5.33
C VAL A 50 15.35 11.84 -4.38
N PRO A 51 15.97 13.03 -4.41
CA PRO A 51 15.57 14.11 -3.52
C PRO A 51 14.12 14.52 -3.79
N PRO A 52 13.39 15.04 -2.77
CA PRO A 52 12.00 15.46 -2.94
C PRO A 52 11.81 16.42 -4.11
N GLN A 53 10.85 16.12 -4.99
CA GLN A 53 10.49 16.95 -6.13
C GLN A 53 9.13 17.60 -5.87
N GLU A 54 9.09 18.93 -6.00
CA GLU A 54 7.85 19.70 -6.01
C GLU A 54 7.29 19.71 -7.44
N VAL A 55 6.07 19.23 -7.62
CA VAL A 55 5.43 19.03 -8.92
C VAL A 55 3.96 19.42 -8.83
N LEU A 56 3.44 20.00 -9.90
CA LEU A 56 2.00 20.21 -10.07
C LEU A 56 1.40 18.96 -10.72
N SER A 57 0.44 18.34 -10.05
CA SER A 57 -0.33 17.21 -10.60
C SER A 57 -1.28 17.67 -11.70
N LYS A 58 -1.90 16.70 -12.40
CA LYS A 58 -2.85 16.96 -13.49
C LYS A 58 -4.08 17.77 -13.06
N ASP A 59 -4.48 17.62 -11.80
CA ASP A 59 -5.57 18.35 -11.13
C ASP A 59 -5.11 19.66 -10.47
N SER A 60 -3.93 20.17 -10.84
CA SER A 60 -3.39 21.46 -10.38
C SER A 60 -3.14 21.52 -8.86
N VAL A 61 -2.79 20.39 -8.25
CA VAL A 61 -2.37 20.33 -6.84
C VAL A 61 -0.85 20.28 -6.75
N THR A 62 -0.27 21.09 -5.87
CA THR A 62 1.17 21.01 -5.58
C THR A 62 1.44 19.83 -4.65
N VAL A 63 2.29 18.91 -5.10
CA VAL A 63 2.71 17.74 -4.34
C VAL A 63 4.23 17.66 -4.28
N CYS A 64 4.75 17.24 -3.13
CA CYS A 64 6.18 17.00 -2.92
C CYS A 64 6.40 15.51 -2.73
N VAL A 65 7.06 14.85 -3.69
CA VAL A 65 7.26 13.41 -3.70
C VAL A 65 8.73 13.05 -3.74
N ASP A 66 9.14 12.08 -2.92
CA ASP A 66 10.45 11.43 -3.01
C ASP A 66 10.31 9.93 -3.32
N ALA A 67 11.42 9.34 -3.79
CA ALA A 67 11.46 7.95 -4.23
C ALA A 67 12.85 7.34 -4.02
N VAL A 68 12.89 6.02 -3.95
CA VAL A 68 14.11 5.22 -3.87
C VAL A 68 14.20 4.35 -5.12
N ILE A 69 15.39 4.28 -5.71
CA ILE A 69 15.63 3.49 -6.91
C ILE A 69 16.67 2.43 -6.61
N TYR A 70 16.33 1.19 -6.95
CA TYR A 70 17.22 0.04 -6.89
C TYR A 70 17.67 -0.29 -8.31
N TYR A 71 18.97 -0.23 -8.52
CA TYR A 71 19.56 -0.51 -9.82
C TYR A 71 20.83 -1.34 -9.65
N ARG A 72 21.24 -2.01 -10.72
CA ARG A 72 22.55 -2.67 -10.79
C ARG A 72 23.18 -2.45 -12.15
N VAL A 73 24.51 -2.53 -12.20
CA VAL A 73 25.22 -2.50 -13.47
C VAL A 73 25.13 -3.88 -14.12
N ARG A 74 24.52 -3.95 -15.31
CA ARG A 74 24.47 -5.18 -16.14
C ARG A 74 25.69 -5.26 -17.04
N GLU A 75 26.07 -4.14 -17.66
CA GLU A 75 27.18 -4.06 -18.60
C GLU A 75 28.23 -3.04 -18.12
N PRO A 76 29.29 -3.48 -17.42
CA PRO A 76 30.28 -2.57 -16.83
C PRO A 76 31.09 -1.80 -17.88
N LEU A 77 31.20 -2.31 -19.11
CA LEU A 77 31.84 -1.57 -20.21
C LEU A 77 31.03 -0.33 -20.61
N ALA A 78 29.74 -0.50 -20.87
CA ALA A 78 28.85 0.59 -21.25
C ALA A 78 28.76 1.64 -20.13
N ALA A 79 28.73 1.20 -18.86
CA ALA A 79 28.64 2.09 -17.71
C ALA A 79 29.85 3.03 -17.54
N VAL A 80 31.02 2.64 -18.04
CA VAL A 80 32.26 3.44 -17.96
C VAL A 80 32.52 4.21 -19.26
N VAL A 81 32.13 3.67 -20.41
CA VAL A 81 32.45 4.25 -21.73
C VAL A 81 31.37 5.21 -22.22
N ASN A 82 30.09 4.85 -22.04
CA ASN A 82 28.98 5.57 -22.66
C ASN A 82 28.52 6.78 -21.85
N VAL A 83 28.90 6.85 -20.57
CA VAL A 83 28.54 7.96 -19.67
C VAL A 83 29.69 8.24 -18.71
N ASN A 84 29.93 9.53 -18.41
CA ASN A 84 31.02 9.93 -17.50
C ASN A 84 30.78 9.40 -16.08
N ASN A 85 29.57 9.57 -15.55
CA ASN A 85 29.17 9.03 -14.26
C ASN A 85 27.73 8.50 -14.33
N TYR A 86 27.59 7.18 -14.46
CA TYR A 86 26.29 6.52 -14.56
C TYR A 86 25.43 6.80 -13.32
N SER A 87 26.00 6.76 -12.12
CA SER A 87 25.24 6.96 -10.88
C SER A 87 24.64 8.37 -10.79
N HIS A 88 25.41 9.39 -11.19
CA HIS A 88 24.91 10.77 -11.19
C HIS A 88 23.88 11.01 -12.29
N SER A 89 24.15 10.55 -13.52
CA SER A 89 23.24 10.70 -14.65
C SER A 89 21.91 9.98 -14.41
N THR A 90 21.92 8.76 -13.87
CA THR A 90 20.71 8.01 -13.51
C THR A 90 19.89 8.75 -12.44
N ARG A 91 20.55 9.42 -11.48
CA ARG A 91 19.84 10.22 -10.45
C ARG A 91 19.14 11.46 -11.03
N LEU A 92 19.78 12.15 -11.97
CA LEU A 92 19.18 13.30 -12.65
C LEU A 92 18.00 12.88 -13.54
N LEU A 93 18.19 11.78 -14.27
CA LEU A 93 17.15 11.20 -15.09
C LEU A 93 15.95 10.76 -14.23
N ALA A 94 16.20 10.08 -13.11
CA ALA A 94 15.19 9.71 -12.13
C ALA A 94 14.35 10.89 -11.65
N ALA A 95 14.98 11.99 -11.26
CA ALA A 95 14.27 13.20 -10.81
C ALA A 95 13.37 13.77 -11.92
N THR A 96 13.83 13.74 -13.16
CA THR A 96 13.10 14.25 -14.33
C THR A 96 11.92 13.33 -14.69
N THR A 97 12.15 12.01 -14.72
CA THR A 97 11.10 11.02 -14.98
C THR A 97 10.03 11.04 -13.89
N LEU A 98 10.41 11.13 -12.61
CA LEU A 98 9.48 11.28 -11.50
C LEU A 98 8.57 12.50 -11.72
N ARG A 99 9.15 13.67 -12.06
CA ARG A 99 8.39 14.89 -12.33
C ARG A 99 7.42 14.72 -13.51
N ASN A 100 7.86 14.12 -14.60
CA ASN A 100 7.05 13.94 -15.80
C ASN A 100 5.87 12.98 -15.54
N VAL A 101 6.12 11.84 -14.90
CA VAL A 101 5.07 10.86 -14.60
C VAL A 101 4.05 11.45 -13.64
N LEU A 102 4.49 12.08 -12.55
CA LEU A 102 3.59 12.69 -11.56
C LEU A 102 2.74 13.82 -12.16
N GLY A 103 3.30 14.62 -13.07
CA GLY A 103 2.56 15.69 -13.74
C GLY A 103 1.41 15.19 -14.63
N THR A 104 1.44 13.93 -15.07
CA THR A 104 0.36 13.32 -15.88
C THR A 104 -0.73 12.66 -15.04
N ARG A 105 -0.56 12.58 -13.71
CA ARG A 105 -1.43 11.84 -12.79
C ARG A 105 -2.21 12.80 -11.89
N ASN A 106 -3.42 12.37 -11.50
CA ASN A 106 -4.24 13.10 -10.54
C ASN A 106 -3.75 12.84 -9.11
N LEU A 107 -4.06 13.72 -8.15
CA LEU A 107 -3.70 13.52 -6.75
C LEU A 107 -4.22 12.20 -6.18
N ALA A 108 -5.47 11.84 -6.50
CA ALA A 108 -6.08 10.60 -6.02
C ALA A 108 -5.27 9.37 -6.47
N GLU A 109 -4.90 9.30 -7.76
CA GLU A 109 -4.07 8.23 -8.33
C GLU A 109 -2.68 8.18 -7.66
N ILE A 110 -2.06 9.33 -7.40
CA ILE A 110 -0.77 9.41 -6.71
C ILE A 110 -0.84 8.83 -5.29
N LEU A 111 -1.97 8.99 -4.61
CA LEU A 111 -2.17 8.47 -3.26
C LEU A 111 -2.58 6.99 -3.24
N SER A 112 -3.41 6.53 -4.17
CA SER A 112 -3.97 5.17 -4.18
C SER A 112 -3.19 4.17 -5.05
N GLU A 113 -2.66 4.58 -6.20
CA GLU A 113 -2.07 3.71 -7.23
C GLU A 113 -0.54 3.80 -7.27
N ARG A 114 0.10 3.83 -6.10
CA ARG A 114 1.57 3.98 -5.98
C ARG A 114 2.35 2.90 -6.73
N GLU A 115 1.86 1.66 -6.74
CA GLU A 115 2.52 0.54 -7.43
C GLU A 115 2.50 0.72 -8.95
N ALA A 116 1.39 1.17 -9.53
CA ALA A 116 1.26 1.40 -10.96
C ALA A 116 2.17 2.53 -11.44
N ILE A 117 2.28 3.60 -10.66
CA ILE A 117 3.20 4.72 -10.92
C ILE A 117 4.65 4.25 -10.84
N SER A 118 4.98 3.48 -9.79
CA SER A 118 6.32 2.92 -9.59
C SER A 118 6.75 2.00 -10.75
N HIS A 119 5.85 1.14 -11.22
CA HIS A 119 6.10 0.28 -12.38
C HIS A 119 6.29 1.10 -13.67
N THR A 120 5.46 2.11 -13.90
CA THR A 120 5.58 2.99 -15.08
C THR A 120 6.93 3.71 -15.08
N MET A 121 7.35 4.22 -13.92
CA MET A 121 8.64 4.88 -13.75
C MET A 121 9.82 3.92 -13.90
N GLN A 122 9.69 2.68 -13.40
CA GLN A 122 10.69 1.63 -13.60
C GLN A 122 10.91 1.38 -15.09
N THR A 123 9.86 1.12 -15.87
CA THR A 123 9.97 0.84 -17.30
C THR A 123 10.62 2.01 -18.04
N ALA A 124 10.16 3.24 -17.78
CA ALA A 124 10.70 4.43 -18.43
C ALA A 124 12.17 4.69 -18.08
N LEU A 125 12.59 4.43 -16.84
CA LEU A 125 13.97 4.58 -16.43
C LEU A 125 14.86 3.49 -17.00
N ASP A 126 14.41 2.24 -16.95
CA ASP A 126 15.15 1.08 -17.45
C ASP A 126 15.48 1.22 -18.93
N GLU A 127 14.48 1.58 -19.76
CA GLU A 127 14.67 1.85 -21.20
C GLU A 127 15.69 2.97 -21.47
N ALA A 128 15.64 4.04 -20.67
CA ALA A 128 16.55 5.17 -20.84
C ALA A 128 17.97 4.91 -20.28
N THR A 129 18.14 3.99 -19.33
CA THR A 129 19.44 3.64 -18.73
C THR A 129 20.11 2.43 -19.39
N ASP A 130 19.39 1.66 -20.21
CA ASP A 130 19.93 0.53 -20.97
C ASP A 130 21.18 0.88 -21.80
N PRO A 131 21.25 2.01 -22.52
CA PRO A 131 22.47 2.40 -23.25
C PRO A 131 23.70 2.63 -22.36
N TRP A 132 23.50 2.88 -21.06
CA TRP A 132 24.57 3.03 -20.08
C TRP A 132 24.92 1.69 -19.41
N GLY A 133 24.29 0.58 -19.80
CA GLY A 133 24.52 -0.72 -19.17
C GLY A 133 24.01 -0.81 -17.74
N VAL A 134 23.09 0.07 -17.34
CA VAL A 134 22.47 0.11 -16.01
C VAL A 134 21.06 -0.46 -16.11
N LYS A 135 20.77 -1.47 -15.27
CA LYS A 135 19.46 -2.10 -15.16
C LYS A 135 18.73 -1.55 -13.93
N VAL A 136 17.53 -1.02 -14.12
CA VAL A 136 16.69 -0.59 -12.99
C VAL A 136 15.80 -1.76 -12.58
N GLU A 137 15.99 -2.24 -11.35
CA GLU A 137 15.29 -3.43 -10.85
C GLU A 137 13.95 -3.06 -10.21
N ARG A 138 13.91 -1.94 -9.48
CA ARG A 138 12.72 -1.49 -8.78
C ARG A 138 12.78 0.00 -8.50
N VAL A 139 11.61 0.63 -8.52
CA VAL A 139 11.39 2.00 -8.04
C VAL A 139 10.36 1.92 -6.92
N GLU A 140 10.59 2.61 -5.83
CA GLU A 140 9.67 2.71 -4.70
C GLU A 140 9.40 4.18 -4.39
N MET A 141 8.13 4.59 -4.46
CA MET A 141 7.72 5.89 -3.95
C MET A 141 7.76 5.86 -2.42
N LYS A 142 8.40 6.86 -1.80
CA LYS A 142 8.58 6.91 -0.35
C LYS A 142 7.45 7.74 0.29
N ASP A 143 7.59 9.05 0.31
CA ASP A 143 6.64 9.98 0.91
C ASP A 143 5.98 10.88 -0.14
N VAL A 144 4.69 11.15 0.07
CA VAL A 144 3.91 12.13 -0.71
C VAL A 144 3.44 13.19 0.28
N ARG A 145 4.01 14.39 0.18
CA ARG A 145 3.69 15.52 1.05
C ARG A 145 2.82 16.52 0.32
N LEU A 146 1.79 16.98 1.02
CA LEU A 146 0.82 17.98 0.56
C LEU A 146 1.01 19.28 1.34
N PRO A 147 0.63 20.44 0.80
CA PRO A 147 0.52 21.66 1.57
C PRO A 147 -0.39 21.45 2.78
N LEU A 148 0.05 21.92 3.96
CA LEU A 148 -0.66 21.68 5.23
C LEU A 148 -2.12 22.15 5.20
N GLN A 149 -2.41 23.25 4.50
CA GLN A 149 -3.76 23.78 4.34
C GLN A 149 -4.68 22.80 3.59
N LEU A 150 -4.21 22.25 2.46
CA LEU A 150 -4.96 21.27 1.67
C LEU A 150 -5.11 19.96 2.44
N GLN A 151 -4.05 19.48 3.09
CA GLN A 151 -4.09 18.25 3.88
C GLN A 151 -5.16 18.31 4.98
N ARG A 152 -5.28 19.45 5.68
CA ARG A 152 -6.32 19.65 6.70
C ARG A 152 -7.72 19.70 6.10
N ALA A 153 -7.90 20.40 4.99
CA ALA A 153 -9.19 20.48 4.31
C ALA A 153 -9.66 19.09 3.81
N MET A 154 -8.77 18.33 3.17
CA MET A 154 -9.05 16.97 2.72
C MET A 154 -9.32 16.01 3.88
N ALA A 155 -8.59 16.14 5.00
CA ALA A 155 -8.84 15.33 6.18
C ALA A 155 -10.24 15.58 6.76
N ALA A 156 -10.65 16.85 6.86
CA ALA A 156 -11.98 17.23 7.34
C ALA A 156 -13.10 16.74 6.39
N GLU A 157 -12.90 16.89 5.08
CA GLU A 157 -13.84 16.39 4.07
C GLU A 157 -13.97 14.86 4.11
N ALA A 158 -12.83 14.14 4.21
CA ALA A 158 -12.81 12.69 4.29
C ALA A 158 -13.48 12.18 5.57
N GLU A 159 -13.28 12.86 6.70
CA GLU A 159 -13.94 12.54 7.97
C GLU A 159 -15.46 12.73 7.86
N ALA A 160 -15.92 13.87 7.36
CA ALA A 160 -17.35 14.14 7.17
C ALA A 160 -18.00 13.13 6.20
N ALA A 161 -17.33 12.80 5.08
CA ALA A 161 -17.81 11.80 4.14
C ALA A 161 -17.86 10.39 4.75
N ARG A 162 -16.88 10.05 5.60
CA ARG A 162 -16.82 8.77 6.30
C ARG A 162 -17.94 8.65 7.35
N GLU A 163 -18.19 9.71 8.11
CA GLU A 163 -19.31 9.78 9.06
C GLU A 163 -20.66 9.66 8.36
N ALA A 164 -20.86 10.40 7.26
CA ALA A 164 -22.09 10.33 6.48
C ALA A 164 -22.33 8.91 5.94
N ARG A 165 -21.30 8.27 5.38
CA ARG A 165 -21.37 6.87 4.91
C ARG A 165 -21.66 5.91 6.06
N ALA A 166 -21.03 6.09 7.22
CA ALA A 166 -21.28 5.25 8.39
C ALA A 166 -22.75 5.33 8.85
N LYS A 167 -23.36 6.51 8.84
CA LYS A 167 -24.78 6.70 9.18
C LYS A 167 -25.71 5.99 8.19
N VAL A 168 -25.43 6.08 6.88
CA VAL A 168 -26.22 5.37 5.86
C VAL A 168 -26.12 3.87 6.05
N ILE A 169 -24.91 3.34 6.26
CA ILE A 169 -24.69 1.91 6.49
C ILE A 169 -25.41 1.44 7.77
N ALA A 170 -25.39 2.24 8.84
CA ALA A 170 -26.09 1.93 10.08
C ALA A 170 -27.62 1.89 9.87
N ALA A 171 -28.19 2.89 9.20
CA ALA A 171 -29.62 2.94 8.90
C ALA A 171 -30.07 1.78 7.98
N GLU A 172 -29.28 1.46 6.95
CA GLU A 172 -29.53 0.30 6.08
C GLU A 172 -29.43 -1.01 6.86
N GLY A 173 -28.44 -1.12 7.76
CA GLY A 173 -28.28 -2.25 8.67
C GLY A 173 -29.49 -2.43 9.59
N GLU A 174 -29.98 -1.34 10.17
CA GLU A 174 -31.17 -1.33 11.05
C GLU A 174 -32.44 -1.72 10.30
N MET A 175 -32.62 -1.22 9.07
CA MET A 175 -33.74 -1.60 8.21
C MET A 175 -33.70 -3.10 7.85
N LYS A 176 -32.52 -3.62 7.47
CA LYS A 176 -32.33 -5.05 7.17
C LYS A 176 -32.61 -5.92 8.40
N ALA A 177 -32.10 -5.52 9.56
CA ALA A 177 -32.35 -6.21 10.83
C ALA A 177 -33.85 -6.20 11.18
N SER A 178 -34.51 -5.06 11.06
CA SER A 178 -35.95 -4.92 11.32
C SER A 178 -36.80 -5.78 10.41
N ARG A 179 -36.44 -5.88 9.11
CA ARG A 179 -37.12 -6.76 8.16
C ARG A 179 -36.97 -8.23 8.53
N ALA A 180 -35.75 -8.66 8.87
CA ALA A 180 -35.51 -10.04 9.30
C ALA A 180 -36.25 -10.38 10.62
N LEU A 181 -36.31 -9.43 11.57
CA LEU A 181 -37.07 -9.60 12.80
C LEU A 181 -38.58 -9.69 12.56
N LYS A 182 -39.11 -8.89 11.62
CA LYS A 182 -40.51 -8.97 11.20
C LYS A 182 -40.83 -10.34 10.61
N GLU A 183 -40.04 -10.81 9.65
CA GLU A 183 -40.22 -12.14 9.04
C GLU A 183 -40.17 -13.25 10.10
N ALA A 184 -39.21 -13.17 11.03
CA ALA A 184 -39.13 -14.12 12.13
C ALA A 184 -40.36 -14.04 13.06
N SER A 185 -40.92 -12.86 13.29
CA SER A 185 -42.14 -12.67 14.08
C SER A 185 -43.36 -13.25 13.39
N ASP A 186 -43.51 -13.05 12.08
CA ASP A 186 -44.63 -13.56 11.28
C ASP A 186 -44.63 -15.11 11.31
N VAL A 187 -43.46 -15.74 11.11
CA VAL A 187 -43.29 -17.20 11.20
C VAL A 187 -43.62 -17.74 12.61
N ILE A 188 -43.27 -16.98 13.66
CA ILE A 188 -43.59 -17.38 15.03
C ILE A 188 -45.09 -17.25 15.33
N ALA A 189 -45.75 -16.24 14.77
CA ALA A 189 -47.19 -16.05 14.96
C ALA A 189 -48.01 -17.18 14.32
N GLU A 190 -47.53 -17.78 13.22
CA GLU A 190 -48.16 -18.93 12.57
C GLU A 190 -48.19 -20.19 13.48
N SER A 191 -47.25 -20.32 14.42
CA SER A 191 -47.16 -21.47 15.33
C SER A 191 -47.06 -21.05 16.80
N PRO A 192 -48.17 -21.12 17.57
CA PRO A 192 -48.18 -20.75 18.98
C PRO A 192 -47.16 -21.52 19.85
N ALA A 193 -46.78 -22.74 19.45
CA ALA A 193 -45.76 -23.53 20.12
C ALA A 193 -44.34 -22.92 19.98
N ALA A 194 -44.06 -22.17 18.90
CA ALA A 194 -42.77 -21.52 18.70
C ALA A 194 -42.51 -20.40 19.73
N LEU A 195 -43.55 -19.66 20.13
CA LEU A 195 -43.47 -18.66 21.21
C LEU A 195 -43.11 -19.31 22.55
N GLN A 196 -43.72 -20.45 22.89
CA GLN A 196 -43.40 -21.20 24.10
C GLN A 196 -41.96 -21.73 24.10
N LEU A 197 -41.50 -22.30 22.97
CA LEU A 197 -40.12 -22.76 22.83
C LEU A 197 -39.11 -21.60 22.94
N ARG A 198 -39.39 -20.46 22.31
CA ARG A 198 -38.58 -19.25 22.43
C ARG A 198 -38.53 -18.79 23.89
N TYR A 199 -39.68 -18.74 24.57
CA TYR A 199 -39.77 -18.38 25.99
C TYR A 199 -38.91 -19.28 26.89
N LEU A 200 -38.98 -20.61 26.69
CA LEU A 200 -38.14 -21.57 27.41
C LEU A 200 -36.65 -21.39 27.10
N GLN A 201 -36.28 -21.10 25.85
CA GLN A 201 -34.89 -20.78 25.50
C GLN A 201 -34.40 -19.51 26.20
N THR A 202 -35.20 -18.45 26.23
CA THR A 202 -34.86 -17.20 26.93
C THR A 202 -34.68 -17.44 28.43
N LEU A 203 -35.50 -18.29 29.03
CA LEU A 203 -35.34 -18.68 30.43
C LEU A 203 -34.02 -19.41 30.67
N ASN A 204 -33.60 -20.28 29.74
CA ASN A 204 -32.35 -21.01 29.86
C ASN A 204 -31.12 -20.07 29.73
N THR A 205 -31.15 -19.09 28.82
CA THR A 205 -30.09 -18.08 28.72
C THR A 205 -30.03 -17.16 29.94
N ILE A 206 -31.17 -16.72 30.48
CA ILE A 206 -31.20 -15.92 31.73
C ILE A 206 -30.67 -16.74 32.92
N SER A 207 -31.02 -18.03 33.00
CA SER A 207 -30.51 -18.93 34.03
C SER A 207 -28.99 -19.18 33.91
N ALA A 208 -28.43 -19.10 32.70
CA ALA A 208 -27.01 -19.27 32.46
C ALA A 208 -26.17 -18.06 32.91
N GLU A 209 -26.73 -16.84 32.90
CA GLU A 209 -26.02 -15.59 33.30
C GLU A 209 -25.82 -15.42 34.83
N LYS A 210 -26.26 -16.35 35.68
CA LYS A 210 -26.08 -16.32 37.15
C LYS A 210 -26.58 -15.04 37.86
N ASN A 211 -27.64 -14.39 37.37
CA ASN A 211 -28.28 -13.29 38.11
C ASN A 211 -29.24 -13.83 39.20
N SER A 212 -29.11 -13.32 40.43
CA SER A 212 -29.76 -13.86 41.64
C SER A 212 -31.25 -13.52 41.82
N THR A 213 -31.82 -12.68 40.94
CA THR A 213 -33.22 -12.25 41.03
C THR A 213 -33.87 -12.35 39.65
N ILE A 214 -34.72 -13.37 39.46
CA ILE A 214 -35.45 -13.61 38.20
C ILE A 214 -36.82 -12.93 38.33
N ILE A 215 -36.99 -11.79 37.64
CA ILE A 215 -38.31 -11.13 37.54
C ILE A 215 -39.10 -11.86 36.45
N PHE A 216 -40.24 -12.44 36.83
CA PHE A 216 -41.03 -13.33 35.98
C PHE A 216 -42.25 -12.60 35.39
N PRO A 217 -42.21 -12.17 34.11
CA PRO A 217 -43.40 -11.63 33.47
C PRO A 217 -44.31 -12.81 33.07
N LEU A 218 -45.42 -12.99 33.79
CA LEU A 218 -46.46 -13.95 33.42
C LEU A 218 -47.45 -13.30 32.42
N PRO A 219 -47.80 -13.99 31.31
CA PRO A 219 -48.84 -13.53 30.40
C PRO A 219 -50.18 -13.37 31.14
N LEU A 220 -50.84 -12.22 30.98
CA LEU A 220 -52.11 -11.92 31.65
C LEU A 220 -53.21 -12.94 31.31
N ASP A 221 -53.14 -13.63 30.18
CA ASP A 221 -54.12 -14.65 29.76
C ASP A 221 -54.14 -15.89 30.69
N ILE A 222 -53.02 -16.21 31.35
CA ILE A 222 -52.94 -17.32 32.32
C ILE A 222 -53.37 -16.85 33.72
N VAL A 223 -53.16 -15.57 34.04
CA VAL A 223 -53.43 -14.99 35.36
C VAL A 223 -54.88 -14.50 35.48
N THR A 224 -55.50 -14.05 34.38
CA THR A 224 -56.86 -13.52 34.36
C THR A 224 -57.95 -14.50 34.82
N PRO A 225 -57.92 -15.81 34.50
CA PRO A 225 -58.86 -16.77 35.05
C PRO A 225 -58.73 -16.92 36.57
N PHE A 226 -57.49 -16.88 37.09
CA PHE A 226 -57.19 -17.00 38.51
C PHE A 226 -57.62 -15.75 39.30
N LEU A 227 -57.39 -14.56 38.74
CA LEU A 227 -57.87 -13.28 39.30
C LEU A 227 -59.40 -13.17 39.27
N LYS A 228 -60.06 -13.62 38.19
CA LYS A 228 -61.54 -13.67 38.11
C LYS A 228 -62.14 -14.66 39.12
N SER A 229 -61.48 -15.79 39.38
CA SER A 229 -61.90 -16.74 40.40
C SER A 229 -61.82 -16.18 41.82
N ILE A 230 -60.91 -15.23 42.07
CA ILE A 230 -60.73 -14.58 43.38
C ILE A 230 -61.76 -13.47 43.59
N THR A 231 -62.19 -12.77 42.53
CA THR A 231 -63.21 -11.71 42.61
C THR A 231 -64.65 -12.22 42.61
N ASN A 232 -64.94 -13.42 42.09
CA ASN A 232 -66.28 -14.02 42.10
C ASN A 232 -66.69 -14.70 43.42
N ASN A 233 -65.85 -14.66 44.46
CA ASN A 233 -66.13 -15.27 45.76
C ASN A 233 -66.46 -14.21 46.84
N LYS A 234 -67.17 -13.15 46.44
CA LYS A 234 -67.84 -12.19 47.31
C LYS A 234 -69.31 -12.10 46.94
#